data_AF-A0A914GAY2-F1
#
_entry.id   AF-A0A914GAY2-F1
#
_cell.length_a   1.000
_cell.length_b   1.000
_cell.length_c   1.000
_cell.angle_alpha   90.00
_cell.angle_beta   90.00
_cell.angle_gamma   90.00
#
_symmetry.space_group_name_H-M   'P 1'
#
loop_
_entity.id
_entity.type
_entity.pdbx_description
1 polymer ?
#
loop_
_entity_poly.entity_id
_entity_poly.type
_entity_poly.pdbx_seq_one_letter_code
_entity_poly.pdbx_strand_id
1 'polypeptide(L)'
;TIPDQPPKIFQMYPEFYLESVLDFVVYTLQSYPQLLLELRLNLPQQLLMFLCATHYFNNPFLAAKVIEVVFSICPEINPPMDGLWYSLINTPLAINKLVPSMIKFYSDVESGTDFYEKFNIRRSMQVIFRSLWKMPIYRSKIIENASQCNDEFVRFVNMVINDATYLLDESLSNLKKIHDIENKMANEVEWNALNDEERQRETDTLSEATKTVRSWLIMGDDTMDMFGYLTRDVPKPFYLDPLGDRVASMLN
;
A
#
# COMPACT_ATOMS: atom_id res chain seq x y z
N THR A 1 12.02 -18.96 14.78
CA THR A 1 12.03 -17.56 15.26
C THR A 1 12.99 -16.78 14.40
N ILE A 2 12.69 -15.51 14.10
CA ILE A 2 13.60 -14.61 13.37
C ILE A 2 14.57 -14.02 14.41
N PRO A 3 15.89 -14.03 14.18
CA PRO A 3 16.84 -13.38 15.09
C PRO A 3 16.56 -11.87 15.21
N ASP A 4 17.03 -11.23 16.28
CA ASP A 4 16.90 -9.76 16.41
C ASP A 4 17.93 -9.01 15.57
N GLN A 5 19.00 -9.70 15.14
CA GLN A 5 20.08 -9.14 14.33
C GLN A 5 20.33 -10.04 13.13
N PRO A 6 20.52 -9.47 11.93
CA PRO A 6 20.78 -10.26 10.74
C PRO A 6 22.08 -11.07 10.91
N PRO A 7 22.14 -12.34 10.47
CA PRO A 7 23.37 -13.11 10.49
C PRO A 7 24.50 -12.36 9.76
N LYS A 8 25.73 -12.42 10.27
CA LYS A 8 26.89 -11.72 9.66
C LYS A 8 27.05 -12.04 8.18
N ILE A 9 26.84 -13.30 7.79
CA ILE A 9 26.92 -13.71 6.39
C ILE A 9 25.86 -13.02 5.53
N PHE A 10 24.64 -12.81 6.04
CA PHE A 10 23.57 -12.08 5.34
C PHE A 10 23.94 -10.61 5.16
N GLN A 11 24.51 -9.97 6.19
CA GLN A 11 24.97 -8.58 6.13
C GLN A 11 26.09 -8.36 5.09
N MET A 12 26.81 -9.42 4.71
CA MET A 12 27.87 -9.35 3.69
C MET A 12 27.36 -9.54 2.26
N TYR A 13 26.10 -9.97 2.05
CA TYR A 13 25.54 -10.12 0.72
C TYR A 13 25.27 -8.74 0.10
N PRO A 14 25.74 -8.48 -1.14
CA PRO A 14 25.35 -7.28 -1.87
C PRO A 14 23.84 -7.24 -2.11
N GLU A 15 23.21 -6.10 -1.86
CA GLU A 15 21.75 -5.94 -1.95
C GLU A 15 21.20 -6.23 -3.35
N PHE A 16 21.96 -5.90 -4.41
CA PHE A 16 21.55 -6.10 -5.80
C PHE A 16 21.23 -7.57 -6.14
N TYR A 17 21.79 -8.54 -5.41
CA TYR A 17 21.47 -9.95 -5.61
C TYR A 17 20.01 -10.24 -5.29
N LEU A 18 19.52 -9.74 -4.15
CA LEU A 18 18.13 -9.92 -3.76
C LEU A 18 17.22 -9.11 -4.68
N GLU A 19 17.61 -7.87 -5.01
CA GLU A 19 16.87 -7.02 -5.94
C GLU A 19 16.66 -7.70 -7.29
N SER A 20 17.72 -8.22 -7.91
CA SER A 20 17.66 -8.91 -9.21
C SER A 20 16.76 -10.15 -9.17
N VAL A 21 16.78 -10.90 -8.06
CA VAL A 21 15.91 -12.07 -7.88
C VAL A 21 14.46 -11.63 -7.74
N LEU A 22 14.17 -10.59 -6.97
CA LEU A 22 12.82 -10.08 -6.80
C LEU A 22 12.27 -9.51 -8.12
N ASP A 23 13.05 -8.74 -8.87
CA ASP A 23 12.66 -8.23 -10.18
C ASP A 23 12.34 -9.37 -11.17
N PHE A 24 13.16 -10.42 -11.17
CA PHE A 24 12.87 -11.62 -11.97
C PHE A 24 11.56 -12.29 -11.55
N VAL A 25 11.29 -12.39 -10.25
CA VAL A 25 10.02 -12.94 -9.73
C VAL A 25 8.83 -12.06 -10.13
N VAL A 26 8.93 -10.73 -10.01
CA VAL A 26 7.88 -9.79 -10.44
C VAL A 26 7.60 -9.97 -11.93
N TYR A 27 8.64 -9.96 -12.77
CA TYR A 27 8.51 -10.18 -14.21
C TYR A 27 7.85 -11.51 -14.53
N THR A 28 8.24 -12.58 -13.83
CA THR A 28 7.68 -13.92 -14.03
C THR A 28 6.22 -13.99 -13.60
N LEU A 29 5.84 -13.36 -12.49
CA LEU A 29 4.43 -13.28 -12.05
C LEU A 29 3.55 -12.56 -13.05
N GLN A 30 4.07 -11.51 -13.68
CA GLN A 30 3.34 -10.72 -14.68
C GLN A 30 3.23 -11.42 -16.04
N SER A 31 4.29 -12.10 -16.46
CA SER A 31 4.39 -12.64 -17.82
C SER A 31 4.03 -14.13 -17.91
N TYR A 32 4.47 -14.92 -16.93
CA TYR A 32 4.41 -16.39 -16.94
C TYR A 32 4.17 -16.98 -15.54
N PRO A 33 3.07 -16.61 -14.84
CA PRO A 33 2.85 -16.98 -13.44
C PRO A 33 2.82 -18.50 -13.19
N GLN A 34 2.42 -19.28 -14.19
CA GLN A 34 2.37 -20.75 -14.12
C GLN A 34 3.75 -21.37 -13.84
N LEU A 35 4.84 -20.76 -14.35
CA LEU A 35 6.20 -21.26 -14.13
C LEU A 35 6.56 -21.28 -12.65
N LEU A 36 6.14 -20.27 -11.88
CA LEU A 36 6.43 -20.22 -10.44
C LEU A 36 5.71 -21.32 -9.66
N LEU A 37 4.52 -21.73 -10.10
CA LEU A 37 3.79 -22.86 -9.51
C LEU A 37 4.51 -24.19 -9.78
N GLU A 38 5.14 -24.34 -10.95
CA GLU A 38 5.87 -25.55 -11.33
C GLU A 38 7.23 -25.69 -10.64
N LEU A 39 7.91 -24.56 -10.37
CA LEU A 39 9.29 -24.55 -9.87
C LEU A 39 9.47 -25.06 -8.41
N ARG A 40 8.37 -25.35 -7.68
CA ARG A 40 8.38 -25.86 -6.28
C ARG A 40 9.38 -25.14 -5.36
N LEU A 41 9.50 -23.82 -5.53
CA LEU A 41 10.44 -23.02 -4.76
C LEU A 41 9.97 -22.86 -3.33
N ASN A 42 10.91 -22.75 -2.38
CA ASN A 42 10.63 -22.29 -1.01
C ASN A 42 10.35 -20.77 -0.94
N LEU A 43 9.89 -20.18 -2.05
CA LEU A 43 9.66 -18.77 -2.24
C LEU A 43 8.71 -18.19 -1.17
N PRO A 44 7.56 -18.82 -0.82
CA PRO A 44 6.68 -18.28 0.22
C PRO A 44 7.37 -18.08 1.56
N GLN A 45 8.20 -19.06 1.97
CA GLN A 45 8.90 -19.00 3.26
C GLN A 45 10.03 -17.96 3.24
N GLN A 46 10.71 -17.80 2.12
CA GLN A 46 11.74 -16.77 1.93
C GLN A 46 11.12 -15.36 1.94
N LEU A 47 10.04 -15.14 1.18
CA LEU A 47 9.29 -13.88 1.17
C LEU A 47 8.77 -13.53 2.56
N LEU A 48 8.18 -14.50 3.27
CA LEU A 48 7.70 -14.29 4.63
C LEU A 48 8.83 -13.88 5.58
N MET A 49 10.01 -14.50 5.46
CA MET A 49 11.17 -14.15 6.27
C MET A 49 11.58 -12.70 6.02
N PHE A 50 11.70 -12.28 4.77
CA PHE A 50 12.05 -10.90 4.40
C PHE A 50 10.98 -9.90 4.85
N LEU A 51 9.70 -10.24 4.69
CA LEU A 51 8.58 -9.42 5.10
C LEU A 51 8.52 -9.21 6.62
N CYS A 52 8.86 -10.24 7.38
CA CYS A 52 8.88 -10.17 8.84
C CYS A 52 10.19 -9.58 9.40
N ALA A 53 11.21 -9.44 8.56
CA ALA A 53 12.55 -8.97 8.92
C ALA A 53 12.99 -7.76 8.09
N THR A 54 12.06 -6.84 7.77
CA THR A 54 12.38 -5.65 6.95
C THR A 54 13.49 -4.79 7.54
N HIS A 55 13.64 -4.79 8.86
CA HIS A 55 14.74 -4.14 9.60
C HIS A 55 16.14 -4.73 9.30
N TYR A 56 16.23 -5.84 8.55
CA TYR A 56 17.51 -6.38 8.07
C TYR A 56 18.02 -5.69 6.81
N PHE A 57 17.15 -4.95 6.11
CA PHE A 57 17.52 -4.21 4.90
C PHE A 57 17.95 -2.80 5.29
N ASN A 58 19.12 -2.37 4.81
CA ASN A 58 19.52 -0.97 4.93
C ASN A 58 18.76 -0.11 3.90
N ASN A 59 18.47 -0.69 2.73
CA ASN A 59 17.72 -0.05 1.67
C ASN A 59 16.20 -0.28 1.82
N PRO A 60 15.40 0.79 2.04
CA PRO A 60 13.94 0.68 2.16
C PRO A 60 13.26 0.23 0.86
N PHE A 61 13.84 0.52 -0.31
CA PHE A 61 13.29 0.09 -1.60
C PHE A 61 13.31 -1.43 -1.77
N LEU A 62 14.27 -2.12 -1.14
CA LEU A 62 14.33 -3.58 -1.19
C LEU A 62 13.17 -4.20 -0.40
N ALA A 63 12.83 -3.62 0.75
CA ALA A 63 11.65 -4.03 1.51
C ALA A 63 10.35 -3.75 0.74
N ALA A 64 10.26 -2.60 0.06
CA ALA A 64 9.14 -2.26 -0.81
C ALA A 64 8.98 -3.27 -1.96
N LYS A 65 10.09 -3.71 -2.56
CA LYS A 65 10.09 -4.74 -3.61
C LYS A 65 9.58 -6.09 -3.10
N VAL A 66 9.91 -6.48 -1.86
CA VAL A 66 9.34 -7.68 -1.22
C VAL A 66 7.82 -7.54 -1.08
N ILE A 67 7.32 -6.38 -0.67
CA ILE A 67 5.89 -6.08 -0.61
C ILE A 67 5.25 -6.17 -1.99
N GLU A 68 5.90 -5.67 -3.04
CA GLU A 68 5.42 -5.73 -4.42
C GLU A 68 5.24 -7.18 -4.89
N VAL A 69 6.18 -8.07 -4.57
CA VAL A 69 6.06 -9.51 -4.88
C VAL A 69 4.90 -10.14 -4.10
N VAL A 70 4.78 -9.85 -2.80
CA VAL A 70 3.70 -10.41 -1.95
C VAL A 70 2.33 -9.91 -2.42
N PHE A 71 2.23 -8.64 -2.80
CA PHE A 71 1.05 -8.05 -3.43
C PHE A 71 0.69 -8.76 -4.74
N SER A 72 1.69 -9.05 -5.58
CA SER A 72 1.49 -9.69 -6.89
C SER A 72 1.03 -11.15 -6.80
N ILE A 73 1.21 -11.80 -5.64
CA ILE A 73 0.68 -13.15 -5.37
C ILE A 73 -0.63 -13.14 -4.57
N CYS A 74 -1.10 -11.98 -4.10
CA CYS A 74 -2.38 -11.90 -3.38
C CYS A 74 -3.53 -12.36 -4.30
N PRO A 75 -4.50 -13.14 -3.79
CA PRO A 75 -5.60 -13.65 -4.60
C PRO A 75 -6.54 -12.53 -5.11
N GLU A 76 -6.59 -11.36 -4.46
CA GLU A 76 -7.31 -10.18 -4.97
C GLU A 76 -6.69 -9.62 -6.25
N ILE A 77 -5.40 -9.83 -6.46
CA ILE A 77 -4.63 -9.32 -7.60
C ILE A 77 -4.41 -10.40 -8.65
N ASN A 78 -4.07 -11.61 -8.19
CA ASN A 78 -3.73 -12.74 -9.04
C ASN A 78 -4.38 -14.02 -8.50
N PRO A 79 -5.68 -14.24 -8.78
CA PRO A 79 -6.43 -15.40 -8.27
C PRO A 79 -5.75 -16.76 -8.54
N PRO A 80 -5.10 -17.00 -9.69
CA PRO A 80 -4.32 -18.23 -9.92
C PRO A 80 -3.21 -18.50 -8.89
N MET A 81 -2.71 -17.50 -8.18
CA MET A 81 -1.64 -17.63 -7.18
C MET A 81 -2.14 -17.98 -5.77
N ASP A 82 -3.43 -18.24 -5.58
CA ASP A 82 -4.04 -18.51 -4.26
C ASP A 82 -3.31 -19.61 -3.46
N GLY A 83 -2.83 -20.68 -4.12
CA GLY A 83 -2.05 -21.73 -3.47
C GLY A 83 -0.70 -21.25 -2.92
N LEU A 84 -0.01 -20.36 -3.65
CA LEU A 84 1.26 -19.77 -3.22
C LEU A 84 1.05 -18.78 -2.09
N TRP A 85 0.01 -17.95 -2.19
CA TRP A 85 -0.44 -17.06 -1.13
C TRP A 85 -0.76 -17.83 0.15
N TYR A 86 -1.59 -18.86 0.07
CA TYR A 86 -1.96 -19.70 1.21
C TYR A 86 -0.73 -20.35 1.85
N SER A 87 0.24 -20.79 1.04
CA SER A 87 1.51 -21.35 1.54
C SER A 87 2.36 -20.32 2.29
N LEU A 88 2.29 -19.04 1.93
CA LEU A 88 2.98 -17.95 2.64
C LEU A 88 2.35 -17.70 4.01
N ILE A 89 1.02 -17.58 4.04
CA ILE A 89 0.31 -17.12 5.23
C ILE A 89 -0.10 -18.27 6.17
N ASN A 90 -0.12 -19.52 5.73
CA ASN A 90 -0.52 -20.65 6.57
C ASN A 90 0.69 -21.30 7.26
N THR A 91 1.53 -20.49 7.90
CA THR A 91 2.69 -20.96 8.68
C THR A 91 2.66 -20.39 10.10
N PRO A 92 3.26 -21.09 11.09
CA PRO A 92 3.36 -20.56 12.45
C PRO A 92 4.10 -19.22 12.52
N LEU A 93 5.06 -18.98 11.62
CA LEU A 93 5.76 -17.70 11.56
C LEU A 93 4.81 -16.58 11.10
N ALA A 94 4.03 -16.81 10.05
CA ALA A 94 3.12 -15.81 9.51
C ALA A 94 2.04 -15.43 10.52
N ILE A 95 1.38 -16.42 11.12
CA ILE A 95 0.31 -16.21 12.11
C ILE A 95 0.79 -15.35 13.30
N ASN A 96 2.06 -15.46 13.68
CA ASN A 96 2.61 -14.77 14.85
C ASN A 96 3.30 -13.44 14.53
N LYS A 97 3.85 -13.26 13.32
CA LYS A 97 4.72 -12.12 13.01
C LYS A 97 4.26 -11.26 11.85
N LEU A 98 3.45 -11.79 10.92
CA LEU A 98 3.07 -11.07 9.71
C LEU A 98 2.35 -9.75 10.01
N VAL A 99 1.30 -9.79 10.85
CA VAL A 99 0.49 -8.60 11.17
C VAL A 99 1.30 -7.50 11.86
N PRO A 100 2.04 -7.78 12.97
CA PRO A 100 2.89 -6.75 13.58
C PRO A 100 3.96 -6.19 12.64
N SER A 101 4.60 -7.04 11.82
CA SER A 101 5.61 -6.59 10.87
C SER A 101 5.03 -5.70 9.78
N MET A 102 3.84 -6.02 9.26
CA MET A 102 3.13 -5.21 8.28
C MET A 102 2.71 -3.85 8.85
N ILE A 103 2.16 -3.82 10.08
CA ILE A 103 1.75 -2.57 10.76
C ILE A 103 2.96 -1.65 10.92
N LYS A 104 4.07 -2.19 11.43
CA LYS A 104 5.31 -1.43 11.60
C LYS A 104 5.85 -0.91 10.27
N PHE A 105 5.94 -1.78 9.25
CA PHE A 105 6.48 -1.38 7.95
C PHE A 105 5.64 -0.27 7.31
N TYR A 106 4.30 -0.32 7.42
CA TYR A 106 3.41 0.70 6.87
C TYR A 106 3.70 2.09 7.43
N SER A 107 4.01 2.15 8.73
CA SER A 107 4.44 3.36 9.43
C SER A 107 5.84 3.83 9.04
N ASP A 108 6.77 2.89 8.83
CA ASP A 108 8.18 3.17 8.57
C ASP A 108 8.46 3.64 7.13
N VAL A 109 7.60 3.29 6.16
CA VAL A 109 7.70 3.75 4.76
C VAL A 109 7.72 5.29 4.63
N GLU A 110 7.19 6.02 5.62
CA GLU A 110 7.20 7.50 5.63
C GLU A 110 8.62 8.08 5.58
N SER A 111 9.63 7.36 6.09
CA SER A 111 11.01 7.81 6.17
C SER A 111 11.85 7.20 5.05
N GLY A 112 12.37 8.03 4.14
CA GLY A 112 13.35 7.60 3.14
C GLY A 112 12.79 7.09 1.81
N THR A 113 11.53 7.39 1.50
CA THR A 113 10.93 7.17 0.16
C THR A 113 10.47 8.49 -0.44
N ASP A 114 10.39 8.54 -1.78
CA ASP A 114 9.81 9.69 -2.47
C ASP A 114 8.34 9.86 -2.08
N PHE A 115 7.90 11.13 -2.02
CA PHE A 115 6.59 11.48 -1.46
C PHE A 115 5.43 10.70 -2.10
N TYR A 116 5.48 10.45 -3.42
CA TYR A 116 4.43 9.71 -4.12
C TYR A 116 4.59 8.19 -4.05
N GLU A 117 5.83 7.71 -3.91
CA GLU A 117 6.13 6.28 -3.91
C GLU A 117 5.55 5.58 -2.67
N LYS A 118 5.56 6.27 -1.51
CA LYS A 118 4.95 5.75 -0.28
C LYS A 118 3.50 5.34 -0.45
N PHE A 119 2.72 6.07 -1.25
CA PHE A 119 1.31 5.75 -1.49
C PHE A 119 1.16 4.46 -2.31
N ASN A 120 2.04 4.23 -3.29
CA ASN A 120 2.05 2.97 -4.04
C ASN A 120 2.36 1.78 -3.12
N ILE A 121 3.39 1.91 -2.28
CA ILE A 121 3.77 0.85 -1.32
C ILE A 121 2.61 0.59 -0.35
N ARG A 122 2.05 1.64 0.25
CA ARG A 122 0.94 1.54 1.20
C ARG A 122 -0.32 0.97 0.56
N ARG A 123 -0.62 1.30 -0.69
CA ARG A 123 -1.71 0.68 -1.45
C ARG A 123 -1.51 -0.83 -1.58
N SER A 124 -0.32 -1.27 -1.98
CA SER A 124 0.01 -2.71 -2.02
C SER A 124 -0.20 -3.38 -0.67
N MET A 125 0.20 -2.72 0.42
CA MET A 125 -0.03 -3.21 1.77
C MET A 125 -1.51 -3.25 2.16
N GLN A 126 -2.31 -2.25 1.79
CA GLN A 126 -3.75 -2.21 2.07
C GLN A 126 -4.48 -3.39 1.41
N VAL A 127 -4.10 -3.75 0.19
CA VAL A 127 -4.66 -4.94 -0.49
C VAL A 127 -4.24 -6.24 0.20
N ILE A 128 -2.99 -6.34 0.64
CA ILE A 128 -2.52 -7.46 1.47
C ILE A 128 -3.34 -7.53 2.77
N PHE A 129 -3.50 -6.41 3.48
CA PHE A 129 -4.30 -6.34 4.71
C PHE A 129 -5.76 -6.74 4.49
N ARG A 130 -6.38 -6.31 3.40
CA ARG A 130 -7.75 -6.70 3.04
C ARG A 130 -7.86 -8.21 2.83
N SER A 131 -6.90 -8.81 2.12
CA SER A 131 -6.81 -10.26 1.91
C SER A 131 -6.69 -11.01 3.25
N LEU A 132 -5.83 -10.51 4.15
CA LEU A 132 -5.68 -11.05 5.51
C LEU A 132 -6.96 -10.85 6.34
N TRP A 133 -7.63 -9.71 6.22
CA TRP A 133 -8.85 -9.38 6.96
C TRP A 133 -10.01 -10.34 6.64
N LYS A 134 -10.10 -10.84 5.41
CA LYS A 134 -11.08 -11.86 5.02
C LYS A 134 -10.90 -13.18 5.81
N MET A 135 -9.71 -13.43 6.36
CA MET A 135 -9.41 -14.66 7.10
C MET A 135 -9.61 -14.50 8.61
N PRO A 136 -10.43 -15.36 9.26
CA PRO A 136 -10.77 -15.21 10.69
C PRO A 136 -9.56 -15.18 11.65
N ILE A 137 -8.52 -15.96 11.35
CA ILE A 137 -7.30 -16.02 12.18
C ILE A 137 -6.54 -14.69 12.15
N TYR A 138 -6.40 -14.09 10.97
CA TYR A 138 -5.69 -12.84 10.80
C TYR A 138 -6.51 -11.64 11.26
N ARG A 139 -7.82 -11.64 11.02
CA ARG A 139 -8.73 -10.63 11.58
C ARG A 139 -8.63 -10.59 13.10
N SER A 140 -8.67 -11.75 13.75
CA SER A 140 -8.49 -11.86 15.21
C SER A 140 -7.14 -11.29 15.66
N LYS A 141 -6.06 -11.54 14.90
CA LYS A 141 -4.72 -10.99 15.21
C LYS A 141 -4.62 -9.48 15.03
N ILE A 142 -5.26 -8.92 14.02
CA ILE A 142 -5.29 -7.46 13.83
C ILE A 142 -6.11 -6.82 14.97
N ILE A 143 -7.27 -7.39 15.31
CA ILE A 143 -8.08 -6.92 16.45
C ILE A 143 -7.31 -7.01 17.77
N GLU A 144 -6.62 -8.13 18.03
CA GLU A 144 -5.78 -8.33 19.21
C GLU A 144 -4.71 -7.24 19.30
N ASN A 145 -3.96 -7.01 18.21
CA ASN A 145 -2.92 -5.98 18.16
C ASN A 145 -3.51 -4.57 18.38
N ALA A 146 -4.62 -4.27 17.72
CA ALA A 146 -5.29 -2.97 17.79
C ALA A 146 -5.91 -2.67 19.17
N SER A 147 -6.43 -3.70 19.84
CA SER A 147 -7.07 -3.59 21.17
C SER A 147 -6.10 -3.16 22.28
N GLN A 148 -4.80 -3.44 22.09
CA GLN A 148 -3.72 -3.02 22.98
C GLN A 148 -3.48 -1.51 22.91
N CYS A 149 -3.90 -0.86 21.80
CA CYS A 149 -3.70 0.57 21.56
C CYS A 149 -2.25 1.01 21.83
N ASN A 150 -1.27 0.19 21.43
CA ASN A 150 0.13 0.54 21.56
C ASN A 150 0.51 1.67 20.58
N ASP A 151 1.62 2.36 20.87
CA ASP A 151 2.09 3.49 20.08
C ASP A 151 2.30 3.16 18.59
N GLU A 152 2.72 1.92 18.29
CA GLU A 152 2.93 1.47 16.91
C GLU A 152 1.61 1.37 16.14
N PHE A 153 0.56 0.82 16.76
CA PHE A 153 -0.77 0.75 16.15
C PHE A 153 -1.38 2.14 15.99
N VAL A 154 -1.22 3.01 16.99
CA VAL A 154 -1.67 4.41 16.93
C VAL A 154 -0.96 5.14 15.78
N ARG A 155 0.37 4.99 15.65
CA ARG A 155 1.16 5.54 14.53
C ARG A 155 0.67 5.00 13.18
N PHE A 156 0.40 3.71 13.09
CA PHE A 156 -0.13 3.08 11.90
C PHE A 156 -1.47 3.67 11.47
N VAL A 157 -2.45 3.74 12.39
CA VAL A 157 -3.77 4.36 12.10
C VAL A 157 -3.62 5.84 11.74
N ASN A 158 -2.71 6.55 12.41
CA ASN A 158 -2.41 7.94 12.10
C ASN A 158 -1.90 8.12 10.66
N MET A 159 -1.12 7.17 10.13
CA MET A 159 -0.70 7.15 8.73
C MET A 159 -1.86 6.85 7.78
N VAL A 160 -2.76 5.92 8.13
CA VAL A 160 -3.97 5.65 7.33
C VAL A 160 -4.85 6.90 7.22
N ILE A 161 -5.01 7.65 8.33
CA ILE A 161 -5.78 8.92 8.33
C ILE A 161 -5.06 9.99 7.50
N ASN A 162 -3.73 10.10 7.59
CA ASN A 162 -2.95 11.01 6.73
C ASN A 162 -3.22 10.73 5.25
N ASP A 163 -3.13 9.46 4.86
CA ASP A 163 -3.30 9.05 3.48
C ASP A 163 -4.73 9.32 3.01
N ALA A 164 -5.74 8.96 3.81
CA ALA A 164 -7.13 9.22 3.48
C ALA A 164 -7.40 10.72 3.28
N THR A 165 -6.91 11.56 4.19
CA THR A 165 -7.07 13.03 4.08
C THR A 165 -6.42 13.55 2.80
N TYR A 166 -5.13 13.24 2.59
CA TYR A 166 -4.39 13.71 1.43
C TYR A 166 -5.00 13.24 0.10
N LEU A 167 -5.33 11.95 -0.01
CA LEU A 167 -5.85 11.36 -1.23
C LEU A 167 -7.23 11.93 -1.59
N LEU A 168 -8.09 12.18 -0.60
CA LEU A 168 -9.39 12.79 -0.81
C LEU A 168 -9.26 14.26 -1.22
N ASP A 169 -8.45 15.05 -0.52
CA ASP A 169 -8.22 16.47 -0.82
C ASP A 169 -7.66 16.66 -2.24
N GLU A 170 -6.61 15.91 -2.60
CA GLU A 170 -6.01 15.97 -3.93
C GLU A 170 -6.97 15.50 -5.01
N SER A 171 -7.77 14.46 -4.73
CA SER A 171 -8.78 14.00 -5.67
C SER A 171 -9.83 15.07 -5.94
N LEU A 172 -10.38 15.68 -4.89
CA LEU A 172 -11.39 16.74 -5.01
C LEU A 172 -10.84 18.00 -5.70
N SER A 173 -9.61 18.39 -5.38
CA SER A 173 -8.90 19.50 -6.03
C SER A 173 -8.77 19.28 -7.55
N ASN A 174 -8.34 18.08 -7.96
CA ASN A 174 -8.24 17.74 -9.39
C ASN A 174 -9.61 17.62 -10.06
N LEU A 175 -10.63 17.06 -9.40
CA LEU A 175 -12.00 17.01 -9.93
C LEU A 175 -12.57 18.42 -10.17
N LYS A 176 -12.34 19.35 -9.25
CA LYS A 176 -12.73 20.75 -9.42
C LYS A 176 -12.01 21.37 -10.62
N LYS A 177 -10.70 21.15 -10.74
CA LYS A 177 -9.91 21.64 -11.87
C LYS A 177 -10.41 21.11 -13.22
N ILE A 178 -10.74 19.81 -13.29
CA ILE A 178 -11.35 19.19 -14.46
C ILE A 178 -12.67 19.89 -14.79
N HIS A 179 -13.56 20.04 -13.81
CA HIS A 179 -14.86 20.67 -13.99
C HIS A 179 -14.75 22.12 -14.50
N ASP A 180 -13.84 22.91 -13.92
CA ASP A 180 -13.62 24.30 -14.31
C ASP A 180 -13.13 24.40 -15.77
N ILE A 181 -12.21 23.54 -16.19
CA ILE A 181 -11.70 23.51 -17.57
C ILE A 181 -12.79 23.02 -18.55
N GLU A 182 -13.53 21.97 -18.20
CA GLU A 182 -14.62 21.46 -19.05
C GLU A 182 -15.72 22.50 -19.25
N ASN A 183 -16.09 23.25 -18.20
CA ASN A 183 -17.04 24.35 -18.31
C ASN A 183 -16.52 25.48 -19.23
N LYS A 184 -15.23 25.81 -19.12
CA LYS A 184 -14.58 26.81 -19.98
C LYS A 184 -14.57 26.37 -21.45
N MET A 185 -14.31 25.08 -21.71
CA MET A 185 -14.36 24.49 -23.05
C MET A 185 -15.77 24.45 -23.62
N ALA A 186 -16.79 24.20 -22.78
CA ALA A 186 -18.19 24.19 -23.19
C ALA A 186 -18.72 25.60 -23.54
N ASN A 187 -18.12 26.66 -22.99
CA ASN A 187 -18.41 28.03 -23.39
C ASN A 187 -17.62 28.42 -24.66
N GLU A 188 -18.18 28.13 -25.83
CA GLU A 188 -17.52 28.39 -27.12
C GLU A 188 -17.03 29.84 -27.30
N VAL A 189 -17.71 30.82 -26.69
CA VAL A 189 -17.30 32.24 -26.80
C VAL A 189 -15.99 32.48 -26.05
N GLU A 190 -15.91 32.05 -24.80
CA GLU A 190 -14.68 32.18 -23.99
C GLU A 190 -13.56 31.29 -24.51
N TRP A 191 -13.89 30.07 -24.94
CA TRP A 191 -12.91 29.12 -25.48
C TRP A 191 -12.27 29.60 -26.80
N ASN A 192 -13.07 30.17 -27.70
CA ASN A 192 -12.55 30.70 -28.97
C ASN A 192 -11.88 32.08 -28.82
N ALA A 193 -12.05 32.75 -27.68
CA ALA A 193 -11.31 33.97 -27.36
C ALA A 193 -9.85 33.68 -26.95
N LEU A 194 -9.55 32.46 -26.49
CA LEU A 194 -8.20 32.03 -26.19
C LEU A 194 -7.36 31.83 -27.46
N ASN A 195 -6.07 32.10 -27.36
CA ASN A 195 -5.13 31.73 -28.41
C ASN A 195 -4.80 30.23 -28.40
N ASP A 196 -4.14 29.73 -29.45
CA ASP A 196 -3.80 28.31 -29.59
C ASP A 196 -2.91 27.77 -28.46
N GLU A 197 -1.99 28.59 -27.95
CA GLU A 197 -1.10 28.20 -26.86
C GLU A 197 -1.86 28.05 -25.54
N GLU A 198 -2.80 28.95 -25.25
CA GLU A 198 -3.67 28.87 -24.08
C GLU A 198 -4.59 27.65 -24.15
N ARG A 199 -5.20 27.36 -25.31
CA ARG A 199 -6.03 26.16 -25.50
C ARG A 199 -5.23 24.88 -25.31
N GLN A 200 -4.00 24.83 -25.80
CA GLN A 200 -3.12 23.69 -25.61
C GLN A 200 -2.79 23.48 -24.12
N ARG A 201 -2.42 24.55 -23.40
CA ARG A 201 -2.13 24.47 -21.96
C ARG A 201 -3.31 23.97 -21.14
N GLU A 202 -4.53 24.44 -21.42
CA GLU A 202 -5.75 23.96 -20.75
C GLU A 202 -6.01 22.47 -21.03
N THR A 203 -5.80 22.05 -22.28
CA THR A 203 -5.97 20.64 -22.68
C THR A 203 -4.94 19.73 -22.01
N ASP A 204 -3.68 20.15 -21.95
CA ASP A 204 -2.61 19.41 -21.26
C ASP A 204 -2.91 19.33 -19.76
N THR A 205 -3.36 20.43 -19.18
CA THR A 205 -3.75 20.52 -17.77
C THR A 205 -4.91 19.59 -17.44
N LEU A 206 -5.93 19.53 -18.30
CA LEU A 206 -7.08 18.63 -18.16
C LEU A 206 -6.63 17.17 -18.23
N SER A 207 -5.76 16.83 -19.18
CA SER A 207 -5.22 15.49 -19.35
C SER A 207 -4.43 15.03 -18.12
N GLU A 208 -3.55 15.90 -17.61
CA GLU A 208 -2.77 15.63 -16.39
C GLU A 208 -3.67 15.47 -15.17
N ALA A 209 -4.60 16.40 -14.94
CA ALA A 209 -5.55 16.32 -13.83
C ALA A 209 -6.38 15.03 -13.88
N THR A 210 -6.83 14.63 -15.08
CA THR A 210 -7.61 13.39 -15.30
C THR A 210 -6.79 12.14 -14.98
N LYS A 211 -5.53 12.08 -15.39
CA LYS A 211 -4.64 10.95 -15.08
C LYS A 211 -4.37 10.86 -13.58
N THR A 212 -4.06 12.00 -12.97
CA THR A 212 -3.70 12.11 -11.55
C THR A 212 -4.87 11.75 -10.65
N VAL A 213 -6.07 12.32 -10.89
CA VAL A 213 -7.25 12.03 -10.09
C VAL A 213 -7.66 10.56 -10.13
N ARG A 214 -7.52 9.90 -11.29
CA ARG A 214 -7.82 8.47 -11.41
C ARG A 214 -6.92 7.64 -10.50
N SER A 215 -5.62 7.96 -10.47
CA SER A 215 -4.68 7.27 -9.60
C SER A 215 -5.01 7.49 -8.12
N TRP A 216 -5.29 8.73 -7.73
CA TRP A 216 -5.61 9.06 -6.33
C TRP A 216 -6.92 8.45 -5.86
N LEU A 217 -7.95 8.42 -6.69
CA LEU A 217 -9.23 7.80 -6.34
C LEU A 217 -9.10 6.28 -6.13
N ILE A 218 -8.26 5.59 -6.91
CA ILE A 218 -8.00 4.15 -6.70
C ILE A 218 -7.31 3.92 -5.34
N MET A 219 -6.30 4.72 -5.01
CA MET A 219 -5.62 4.63 -3.71
C MET A 219 -6.54 5.04 -2.56
N GLY A 220 -7.38 6.06 -2.78
CA GLY A 220 -8.34 6.56 -1.82
C GLY A 220 -9.40 5.52 -1.48
N ASP A 221 -9.92 4.81 -2.49
CA ASP A 221 -10.86 3.69 -2.29
C ASP A 221 -10.25 2.57 -1.43
N ASP A 222 -9.02 2.15 -1.75
CA ASP A 222 -8.29 1.14 -0.98
C ASP A 222 -8.04 1.57 0.47
N THR A 223 -7.75 2.86 0.67
CA THR A 223 -7.52 3.47 2.00
C THR A 223 -8.83 3.56 2.79
N MET A 224 -9.92 3.98 2.16
CA MET A 224 -11.22 4.12 2.80
C MET A 224 -11.85 2.77 3.15
N ASP A 225 -11.64 1.73 2.34
CA ASP A 225 -12.03 0.36 2.70
C ASP A 225 -11.30 -0.12 3.96
N MET A 226 -9.98 0.11 4.02
CA MET A 226 -9.18 -0.18 5.22
C MET A 226 -9.67 0.58 6.45
N PHE A 227 -9.87 1.89 6.30
CA PHE A 227 -10.40 2.73 7.36
C PHE A 227 -11.78 2.24 7.84
N GLY A 228 -12.65 1.84 6.91
CA GLY A 228 -14.01 1.37 7.19
C GLY A 228 -14.06 0.09 8.04
N TYR A 229 -13.29 -0.94 7.69
CA TYR A 229 -13.30 -2.16 8.52
C TYR A 229 -12.57 -1.99 9.85
N LEU A 230 -11.52 -1.15 9.92
CA LEU A 230 -10.82 -0.88 11.17
C LEU A 230 -11.71 -0.12 12.16
N THR A 231 -12.40 0.92 11.70
CA THR A 231 -13.31 1.71 12.54
C THR A 231 -14.52 0.90 12.99
N ARG A 232 -15.05 0.01 12.14
CA ARG A 232 -16.18 -0.86 12.48
C ARG A 232 -15.83 -1.90 13.55
N ASP A 233 -14.73 -2.63 13.36
CA ASP A 233 -14.44 -3.83 14.16
C ASP A 233 -13.41 -3.53 15.28
N VAL A 234 -12.68 -2.41 15.20
CA VAL A 234 -11.75 -1.93 16.23
C VAL A 234 -11.90 -0.42 16.47
N PRO A 235 -13.03 0.04 17.03
CA PRO A 235 -13.30 1.46 17.17
C PRO A 235 -12.43 2.16 18.23
N LYS A 236 -11.93 1.42 19.24
CA LYS A 236 -11.28 1.99 20.43
C LYS A 236 -10.11 2.95 20.13
N PRO A 237 -9.15 2.64 19.23
CA PRO A 237 -8.07 3.57 18.89
C PRO A 237 -8.56 4.90 18.33
N PHE A 238 -9.69 4.92 17.63
CA PHE A 238 -10.25 6.12 17.01
C PHE A 238 -10.96 7.05 18.00
N TYR A 239 -11.15 6.63 19.25
CA TYR A 239 -11.67 7.47 20.34
C TYR A 239 -10.57 8.13 21.17
N LEU A 240 -9.31 7.79 20.92
CA LEU A 240 -8.18 8.34 21.66
C LEU A 240 -7.72 9.63 21.00
N ASP A 241 -7.36 10.63 21.80
CA ASP A 241 -6.68 11.81 21.30
C ASP A 241 -5.23 11.44 20.90
N PRO A 242 -4.70 11.97 19.78
CA PRO A 242 -5.34 12.93 18.87
C PRO A 242 -6.15 12.27 17.74
N LEU A 243 -6.24 10.94 17.65
CA LEU A 243 -6.88 10.25 16.52
C LEU A 243 -8.35 10.64 16.34
N GLY A 244 -9.11 10.81 17.43
CA GLY A 244 -10.51 11.24 17.38
C GLY A 244 -10.72 12.58 16.67
N ASP A 245 -9.99 13.61 17.10
CA ASP A 245 -10.02 14.94 16.48
C ASP A 245 -9.63 14.90 15.00
N ARG A 246 -8.63 14.07 14.67
CA ARG A 246 -8.18 13.92 13.29
C ARG A 246 -9.23 13.27 12.40
N VAL A 247 -9.91 12.24 12.88
CA VAL A 247 -11.02 11.61 12.15
C VAL A 247 -12.17 12.60 11.97
N ALA A 248 -12.51 13.35 13.02
CA ALA A 248 -13.55 14.39 12.94
C ALA A 248 -13.17 15.46 11.90
N SER A 249 -11.92 15.91 11.85
CA SER A 249 -11.45 16.87 10.86
C SER A 249 -11.45 16.32 9.43
N MET A 250 -11.19 15.03 9.24
CA MET A 250 -11.17 14.40 7.92
C MET A 250 -12.58 14.21 7.34
N LEU A 251 -13.60 14.03 8.21
CA LEU A 251 -14.98 13.77 7.80
C LEU A 251 -15.84 15.04 7.61
N ASN A 252 -15.35 16.20 8.04
CA ASN A 252 -16.03 17.50 7.91
C ASN A 252 -15.49 18.30 6.74
#